data_AF-A0A6C0BDR0-F1
#
_entry.id   AF-A0A6C0BDR0-F1
#
_cell.length_a   1.000
_cell.length_b   1.000
_cell.length_c   1.000
_cell.angle_alpha   90.00
_cell.angle_beta   90.00
_cell.angle_gamma   90.00
#
_symmetry.space_group_name_H-M   'P 1'
#
loop_
_entity.id
_entity.type
_entity.pdbx_description
1 polymer ?
#
loop_
_entity_poly.entity_id
_entity_poly.type
_entity_poly.pdbx_seq_one_letter_code
_entity_poly.pdbx_strand_id
1 'polypeptide(L)'
;MLLETDIQLPKEIQFKIIMEYWLNRYEDIINNINNLMNTYSEMATEHCRMYRNIIYYKRKINIIDEGDKKDSFSNIKLFESVRKKELVSTYEKYIENKQELFSRMNAKREQITNTIIEKKSIEMEIIKFAHLTNEKELCKKRIALIKKGEINFAFW
;
A
#
# COMPACT_ATOMS: atom_id res chain seq x y z
N MET A 1 -30.63 -19.13 -4.80
CA MET A 1 -31.22 -20.37 -4.26
C MET A 1 -31.38 -20.16 -2.76
N LEU A 2 -32.59 -19.81 -2.31
CA LEU A 2 -32.90 -19.64 -0.89
C LEU A 2 -33.17 -21.04 -0.33
N LEU A 3 -32.33 -21.51 0.60
CA LEU A 3 -32.70 -22.65 1.43
C LEU A 3 -33.66 -22.12 2.49
N GLU A 4 -34.96 -22.28 2.23
CA GLU A 4 -36.02 -22.24 3.25
C GLU A 4 -35.78 -23.42 4.19
N THR A 5 -35.06 -23.18 5.28
CA THR A 5 -35.05 -24.11 6.41
C THR A 5 -35.78 -23.43 7.57
N ASP A 6 -36.99 -23.92 7.86
CA ASP A 6 -37.85 -23.57 9.02
C ASP A 6 -37.25 -23.97 10.38
N ILE A 7 -35.92 -24.01 10.49
CA ILE A 7 -35.21 -24.28 11.73
C ILE A 7 -34.91 -22.93 12.39
N GLN A 8 -35.81 -22.48 13.25
CA GLN A 8 -35.51 -21.36 14.15
C GLN A 8 -34.50 -21.84 15.22
N LEU A 9 -33.22 -21.52 14.98
CA LEU A 9 -32.18 -21.74 15.98
C LEU A 9 -32.47 -20.93 17.26
N PRO A 10 -32.12 -21.42 18.45
CA PRO A 10 -32.12 -20.61 19.67
C PRO A 10 -31.34 -19.31 19.46
N LYS A 11 -31.85 -18.18 19.99
CA LYS A 11 -31.24 -16.85 19.82
C LYS A 11 -29.77 -16.83 20.20
N GLU A 12 -29.39 -17.54 21.25
CA GLU A 12 -27.99 -17.66 21.70
C GLU A 12 -27.07 -18.28 20.62
N ILE A 13 -27.55 -19.30 19.92
CA ILE A 13 -26.80 -19.94 18.83
C ILE A 13 -26.71 -18.99 17.63
N GLN A 14 -27.80 -18.30 17.29
CA GLN A 14 -27.80 -17.30 16.22
C GLN A 14 -26.78 -16.18 16.50
N PHE A 15 -26.72 -15.68 17.74
CA PHE A 15 -25.77 -14.65 18.12
C PHE A 15 -24.31 -15.11 18.03
N LYS A 16 -24.01 -16.36 18.42
CA LYS A 16 -22.66 -16.92 18.28
C LYS A 16 -22.24 -17.02 16.82
N ILE A 17 -23.13 -17.46 15.93
CA ILE A 17 -22.86 -17.53 14.49
C ILE A 17 -22.58 -16.14 13.91
N ILE A 18 -23.39 -15.14 14.26
CA ILE A 18 -23.21 -13.76 13.79
C ILE A 18 -21.91 -13.16 14.33
N MET A 19 -21.58 -13.42 15.60
CA MET A 19 -20.32 -12.97 16.19
C MET A 19 -19.11 -13.58 15.47
N GLU A 20 -19.16 -14.89 15.21
CA GLU A 20 -18.11 -15.60 14.48
C GLU A 20 -17.93 -15.02 13.07
N TYR A 21 -19.03 -14.74 12.37
CA TYR A 21 -19.01 -14.10 11.05
C TYR A 21 -18.25 -12.76 11.08
N TRP A 22 -18.55 -11.89 12.05
CA TRP A 22 -17.89 -10.59 12.15
C TRP A 22 -16.42 -10.71 12.54
N LEU A 23 -16.07 -11.65 13.43
CA LEU A 23 -14.68 -11.90 13.81
C LEU A 23 -13.85 -12.44 12.63
N ASN A 24 -14.41 -13.34 11.82
CA ASN A 24 -13.73 -13.84 10.62
C ASN A 24 -13.55 -12.73 9.59
N ARG A 25 -14.60 -11.93 9.35
CA ARG A 25 -14.51 -10.78 8.43
C ARG A 25 -13.49 -9.75 8.91
N TYR A 26 -13.37 -9.57 10.23
CA TYR A 26 -12.36 -8.70 10.81
C TYR A 26 -10.94 -9.21 10.52
N GLU A 27 -10.69 -10.49 10.71
CA GLU A 27 -9.42 -11.14 10.37
C GLU A 27 -9.08 -11.00 8.88
N ASP A 28 -10.04 -11.23 7.98
CA ASP A 28 -9.86 -11.04 6.54
C ASP A 28 -9.45 -9.61 6.19
N ILE A 29 -10.08 -8.63 6.83
CA ILE A 29 -9.77 -7.21 6.64
C ILE A 29 -8.37 -6.87 7.13
N ILE A 30 -7.92 -7.41 8.27
CA ILE A 30 -6.54 -7.24 8.74
C ILE A 30 -5.54 -7.82 7.74
N ASN A 31 -5.79 -9.03 7.26
CA ASN A 31 -4.93 -9.68 6.27
C ASN A 31 -4.87 -8.87 4.97
N ASN A 32 -5.99 -8.31 4.53
CA ASN A 32 -6.04 -7.43 3.37
C ASN A 32 -5.23 -6.13 3.58
N ILE A 33 -5.37 -5.47 4.74
CA ILE A 33 -4.56 -4.28 5.06
C ILE A 33 -3.07 -4.61 5.01
N ASN A 34 -2.64 -5.71 5.62
CA ASN A 34 -1.24 -6.14 5.61
C ASN A 34 -0.73 -6.35 4.17
N ASN A 35 -1.51 -7.01 3.32
CA ASN A 35 -1.15 -7.23 1.90
C ASN A 35 -1.05 -5.91 1.11
N LEU A 36 -2.00 -5.00 1.32
CA LEU A 36 -1.98 -3.68 0.68
C LEU A 36 -0.78 -2.85 1.14
N MET A 37 -0.44 -2.90 2.43
CA MET A 37 0.71 -2.22 3.01
C MET A 37 2.04 -2.78 2.48
N ASN A 38 2.17 -4.10 2.37
CA ASN A 38 3.36 -4.72 1.76
C ASN A 38 3.56 -4.25 0.32
N THR A 39 2.49 -4.28 -0.48
CA THR A 39 2.50 -3.77 -1.86
C THR A 39 2.90 -2.28 -1.90
N TYR A 40 2.35 -1.46 -1.00
CA TYR A 40 2.69 -0.04 -0.93
C TYR A 40 4.18 0.18 -0.57
N SER A 41 4.72 -0.62 0.34
CA SER A 41 6.13 -0.57 0.75
C SER A 41 7.09 -0.89 -0.40
N GLU A 42 6.76 -1.90 -1.20
CA GLU A 42 7.50 -2.25 -2.42
C GLU A 42 7.50 -1.09 -3.42
N MET A 43 6.33 -0.48 -3.66
CA MET A 43 6.20 0.69 -4.53
C MET A 43 7.00 1.89 -4.00
N ALA A 44 6.99 2.14 -2.70
CA ALA A 44 7.78 3.21 -2.08
C ALA A 44 9.28 2.98 -2.25
N THR A 45 9.73 1.73 -2.14
CA THR A 45 11.13 1.34 -2.38
C THR A 45 11.51 1.59 -3.84
N GLU A 46 10.65 1.21 -4.78
CA GLU A 46 10.84 1.48 -6.21
C GLU A 46 10.89 2.98 -6.52
N HIS A 47 10.00 3.78 -5.92
CA HIS A 47 9.98 5.24 -6.07
C HIS A 47 11.29 5.87 -5.59
N CYS A 48 11.83 5.41 -4.46
CA CYS A 48 13.13 5.84 -3.96
C CYS A 48 14.29 5.47 -4.93
N ARG A 49 14.29 4.26 -5.48
CA ARG A 49 15.29 3.83 -6.48
C ARG A 49 15.23 4.69 -7.73
N MET A 50 14.02 4.95 -8.22
CA MET A 50 13.80 5.77 -9.41
C MET A 50 14.25 7.21 -9.18
N TYR A 51 13.96 7.79 -8.01
CA TYR A 51 14.45 9.12 -7.66
C TYR A 51 15.99 9.20 -7.63
N ARG A 52 16.66 8.17 -7.11
CA ARG A 52 18.14 8.07 -7.16
C ARG A 52 18.66 8.04 -8.60
N ASN A 53 18.00 7.29 -9.49
CA ASN A 53 18.36 7.24 -10.91
C ASN A 53 18.20 8.62 -11.58
N ILE A 54 17.09 9.32 -11.32
CA ILE A 54 16.87 10.69 -11.84
C ILE A 54 18.03 11.61 -11.44
N ILE A 55 18.43 11.61 -10.17
CA ILE A 55 19.57 12.41 -9.69
C ILE A 55 20.86 12.01 -10.41
N TYR A 56 21.10 10.71 -10.55
CA TYR A 56 22.30 10.19 -11.22
C TYR A 56 22.39 10.66 -12.68
N TYR A 57 21.33 10.48 -13.47
CA TYR A 57 21.32 10.87 -14.88
C TYR A 57 21.41 12.39 -15.04
N LYS A 58 20.73 13.17 -14.18
CA LYS A 58 20.85 14.63 -14.18
C LYS A 58 22.30 15.08 -13.97
N ARG A 59 23.02 14.47 -13.02
CA ARG A 59 24.44 14.78 -12.79
C ARG A 59 25.31 14.42 -13.99
N LYS A 60 25.06 13.28 -14.64
CA LYS A 60 25.81 12.86 -15.83
C LYS A 60 25.61 13.81 -17.02
N ILE A 61 24.37 14.29 -17.23
CA ILE A 61 24.06 15.30 -18.25
C ILE A 61 24.81 16.60 -17.96
N ASN A 62 24.75 17.11 -16.72
CA ASN A 62 25.43 18.33 -16.33
C ASN A 62 26.96 18.27 -16.53
N ILE A 63 27.60 17.13 -16.26
CA ILE A 63 29.04 16.97 -16.48
C ILE A 63 29.40 17.13 -17.97
N ILE A 64 28.57 16.58 -18.86
CA ILE A 64 28.76 16.76 -20.31
C ILE A 64 28.52 18.22 -20.71
N ASP A 65 27.46 18.85 -20.21
CA ASP A 65 27.16 20.28 -20.44
C ASP A 65 28.31 21.21 -20.00
N GLU A 66 28.96 20.90 -18.88
CA GLU A 66 30.10 21.66 -18.36
C GLU A 66 31.40 21.40 -19.14
N GLY A 67 31.59 20.19 -19.66
CA GLY A 67 32.69 19.83 -20.56
C GLY A 67 32.56 20.53 -21.91
N ASP A 68 31.37 20.50 -22.51
CA ASP A 68 31.04 21.17 -23.79
C ASP A 68 31.34 22.67 -23.78
N LYS A 69 31.18 23.33 -22.62
CA LYS A 69 31.46 24.76 -22.41
C LYS A 69 32.94 25.10 -22.34
N LYS A 70 33.81 24.13 -22.05
CA LYS A 70 35.25 24.35 -21.82
C LYS A 70 36.11 24.03 -23.04
N ASP A 71 35.68 23.11 -23.91
CA ASP A 71 36.48 22.63 -25.04
C ASP A 71 36.01 23.17 -26.41
N SER A 72 36.93 23.67 -27.22
CA SER A 72 36.66 24.36 -28.50
C SER A 72 36.86 23.52 -29.77
N PHE A 73 37.27 22.24 -29.74
CA PHE A 73 37.59 21.48 -30.97
C PHE A 73 37.20 19.99 -31.03
N SER A 74 36.67 19.59 -32.20
CA SER A 74 36.70 18.28 -32.89
C SER A 74 35.86 17.09 -32.37
N ASN A 75 35.82 15.99 -33.16
CA ASN A 75 34.93 14.80 -33.16
C ASN A 75 34.48 14.21 -31.81
N ILE A 76 35.17 14.50 -30.71
CA ILE A 76 34.76 14.17 -29.33
C ILE A 76 33.37 14.75 -29.03
N LYS A 77 33.06 15.96 -29.53
CA LYS A 77 31.72 16.57 -29.41
C LYS A 77 30.60 15.76 -30.07
N LEU A 78 30.89 15.03 -31.15
CA LEU A 78 29.86 14.24 -31.83
C LEU A 78 29.47 13.02 -30.99
N PHE A 79 30.45 12.29 -30.45
CA PHE A 79 30.22 11.15 -29.54
C PHE A 79 29.55 11.59 -28.24
N GLU A 80 29.98 12.73 -27.67
CA GLU A 80 29.33 13.31 -26.49
C GLU A 80 27.90 13.74 -26.76
N SER A 81 27.59 14.26 -27.97
CA SER A 81 26.23 14.61 -28.36
C SER A 81 25.29 13.40 -28.45
N VAL A 82 25.76 12.26 -28.98
CA VAL A 82 24.97 11.02 -29.08
C VAL A 82 24.73 10.45 -27.68
N ARG A 83 25.79 10.34 -26.88
CA ARG A 83 25.72 9.87 -25.49
C ARG A 83 24.80 10.74 -24.64
N LYS A 84 24.84 12.06 -24.82
CA LYS A 84 23.97 13.00 -24.11
C LYS A 84 22.50 12.79 -24.49
N LYS A 85 22.18 12.59 -25.77
CA LYS A 85 20.81 12.28 -26.21
C LYS A 85 20.27 11.01 -25.55
N GLU A 86 21.07 9.95 -25.47
CA GLU A 86 20.68 8.71 -24.78
C GLU A 86 20.44 8.94 -23.28
N LEU A 87 21.30 9.72 -22.62
CA LEU A 87 21.14 10.05 -21.20
C LEU A 87 19.90 10.90 -20.94
N VAL A 88 19.60 11.89 -21.79
CA VAL A 88 18.41 12.73 -21.70
C VAL A 88 17.15 11.88 -21.89
N SER A 89 17.10 11.05 -22.93
CA SER A 89 15.96 10.15 -23.17
C SER A 89 15.74 9.20 -21.99
N THR A 90 16.81 8.64 -21.42
CA THR A 90 16.73 7.79 -20.24
C THR A 90 16.24 8.56 -19.00
N TYR A 91 16.71 9.78 -18.80
CA TYR A 91 16.29 10.66 -17.72
C TYR A 91 14.79 11.01 -17.79
N GLU A 92 14.30 11.39 -18.96
CA GLU A 92 12.89 11.70 -19.21
C GLU A 92 11.99 10.49 -18.91
N LYS A 93 12.39 9.31 -19.38
CA LYS A 93 11.69 8.06 -19.08
C LYS A 93 11.58 7.80 -17.57
N TYR A 94 12.63 8.06 -16.80
CA TYR A 94 12.56 7.94 -15.34
C TYR A 94 11.65 8.98 -14.68
N ILE A 95 11.52 10.20 -15.24
CA ILE A 95 10.58 11.20 -14.74
C ILE A 95 9.13 10.74 -14.96
N GLU A 96 8.82 10.29 -16.17
CA GLU A 96 7.48 9.82 -16.54
C GLU A 96 7.07 8.62 -15.66
N ASN A 97 7.94 7.61 -15.59
CA ASN A 97 7.72 6.43 -14.74
C ASN A 97 7.54 6.81 -13.27
N LYS A 98 8.26 7.82 -12.77
CA LYS A 98 8.10 8.31 -11.39
C LYS A 98 6.71 8.88 -11.15
N GLN A 99 6.19 9.68 -12.08
CA GLN A 99 4.85 10.25 -11.95
C GLN A 99 3.78 9.17 -11.97
N GLU A 100 3.90 8.18 -12.87
CA GLU A 100 3.00 7.04 -12.93
C GLU A 100 3.01 6.24 -11.62
N LEU A 101 4.21 5.91 -11.12
CA LEU A 101 4.37 5.17 -9.87
C LEU A 101 3.78 5.95 -8.68
N PHE A 102 3.99 7.26 -8.62
CA PHE A 102 3.42 8.11 -7.57
C PHE A 102 1.88 8.10 -7.62
N SER A 103 1.28 8.15 -8.81
CA SER A 103 -0.17 8.04 -8.99
C SER A 103 -0.69 6.69 -8.47
N ARG A 104 -0.03 5.58 -8.82
CA ARG A 104 -0.38 4.23 -8.34
C ARG A 104 -0.23 4.10 -6.82
N MET A 105 0.80 4.71 -6.23
CA MET A 105 0.98 4.76 -4.78
C MET A 105 -0.17 5.52 -4.10
N ASN A 106 -0.62 6.65 -4.65
CA ASN A 106 -1.75 7.40 -4.09
C ASN A 106 -3.04 6.59 -4.13
N ALA A 107 -3.34 5.92 -5.25
CA ALA A 107 -4.49 5.02 -5.34
C ALA A 107 -4.42 3.88 -4.31
N LYS A 108 -3.22 3.31 -4.10
CA LYS A 108 -3.01 2.27 -3.09
C LYS A 108 -3.21 2.80 -1.66
N ARG A 109 -2.74 4.01 -1.35
CA ARG A 109 -2.97 4.68 -0.06
C ARG A 109 -4.46 4.89 0.21
N GLU A 110 -5.22 5.27 -0.80
CA GLU A 110 -6.67 5.43 -0.69
C GLU A 110 -7.35 4.10 -0.40
N GLN A 111 -6.97 3.02 -1.10
CA GLN A 111 -7.46 1.65 -0.82
C GLN A 111 -7.21 1.26 0.65
N ILE A 112 -5.98 1.44 1.15
CA ILE A 112 -5.63 1.17 2.55
C ILE A 112 -6.52 1.98 3.50
N THR A 113 -6.72 3.27 3.20
CA THR A 113 -7.54 4.17 4.04
C THR A 113 -8.99 3.69 4.11
N ASN A 114 -9.57 3.31 2.97
CA ASN A 114 -10.94 2.79 2.90
C ASN A 114 -11.07 1.46 3.66
N THR A 115 -10.10 0.55 3.54
CA THR A 115 -10.11 -0.72 4.28
C THR A 115 -9.95 -0.50 5.79
N ILE A 116 -9.20 0.50 6.24
CA ILE A 116 -9.12 0.88 7.66
C ILE A 116 -10.47 1.43 8.17
N ILE A 117 -11.20 2.18 7.34
CA ILE A 117 -12.55 2.64 7.70
C ILE A 117 -13.50 1.45 7.82
N GLU A 118 -13.47 0.49 6.88
CA GLU A 118 -14.25 -0.74 6.96
C GLU A 118 -13.92 -1.55 8.21
N LYS A 119 -12.63 -1.70 8.55
CA LYS A 119 -12.17 -2.33 9.79
C LYS A 119 -12.87 -1.73 11.02
N LYS A 120 -12.89 -0.40 11.13
CA LYS A 120 -13.53 0.29 12.27
C LYS A 120 -15.03 0.03 12.32
N SER A 121 -15.70 -0.04 11.18
CA SER A 121 -17.12 -0.39 11.11
C SER A 121 -17.38 -1.79 11.67
N ILE A 122 -16.52 -2.76 11.31
CA ILE A 122 -16.61 -4.14 11.83
C ILE A 122 -16.33 -4.18 13.34
N GLU A 123 -15.33 -3.44 13.84
CA GLU A 123 -15.06 -3.35 15.28
C GLU A 123 -16.30 -2.85 16.06
N MET A 124 -17.03 -1.89 15.49
CA MET A 124 -18.26 -1.37 16.10
C MET A 124 -19.37 -2.43 16.13
N GLU A 125 -19.55 -3.21 15.07
CA GLU A 125 -20.52 -4.33 15.07
C GLU A 125 -20.14 -5.40 16.10
N ILE A 126 -18.86 -5.79 16.17
CA ILE A 126 -18.39 -6.76 17.17
C ILE A 126 -18.66 -6.23 18.60
N ILE A 127 -18.35 -4.96 18.88
CA ILE A 127 -18.63 -4.34 20.19
C ILE A 127 -20.13 -4.41 20.49
N LYS A 128 -20.96 -3.98 19.55
CA LYS A 128 -22.43 -3.98 19.71
C LYS A 128 -22.95 -5.39 20.04
N PHE A 129 -22.52 -6.42 19.31
CA PHE A 129 -22.94 -7.79 19.57
C PHE A 129 -22.38 -8.33 20.89
N ALA A 130 -21.12 -8.00 21.24
CA ALA A 130 -20.50 -8.48 22.47
C ALA A 130 -21.15 -7.89 23.72
N HIS A 131 -21.71 -6.68 23.61
CA HIS A 131 -22.56 -6.08 24.63
C HIS A 131 -23.89 -6.83 24.80
N LEU A 132 -24.53 -7.25 23.70
CA LEU A 132 -25.81 -7.97 23.73
C LEU A 132 -25.69 -9.39 24.30
N THR A 133 -24.55 -10.05 24.08
CA THR A 133 -24.28 -11.42 24.56
C THR A 133 -23.51 -11.49 25.88
N ASN A 134 -23.09 -10.34 26.42
CA ASN A 134 -22.21 -10.23 27.59
C ASN A 134 -20.84 -10.94 27.40
N GLU A 135 -20.37 -11.10 26.16
CA GLU A 135 -19.11 -11.79 25.81
C GLU A 135 -17.93 -10.83 25.53
N LYS A 136 -17.95 -9.62 26.08
CA LYS A 136 -16.93 -8.58 25.82
C LYS A 136 -15.49 -9.07 26.00
N GLU A 137 -15.23 -9.84 27.05
CA GLU A 137 -13.88 -10.27 27.39
C GLU A 137 -13.34 -11.33 26.41
N LEU A 138 -14.21 -12.22 25.92
CA LEU A 138 -13.87 -13.19 24.88
C LEU A 138 -13.53 -12.47 23.56
N CYS A 139 -14.37 -11.50 23.17
CA CYS A 139 -14.18 -10.73 21.95
C CYS A 139 -12.88 -9.92 22.00
N LYS A 140 -12.60 -9.26 23.14
CA LYS A 140 -11.32 -8.56 23.35
C LYS A 140 -10.12 -9.48 23.19
N LYS A 141 -10.15 -10.68 23.77
CA LYS A 141 -9.06 -11.67 23.64
C LYS A 141 -8.86 -12.10 22.18
N ARG A 142 -9.93 -12.39 21.43
CA ARG A 142 -9.82 -12.77 20.01
C ARG A 142 -9.33 -11.62 19.14
N ILE A 143 -9.86 -10.42 19.30
CA ILE A 143 -9.34 -9.23 18.59
C ILE A 143 -7.86 -9.05 18.91
N ALA A 144 -7.44 -9.17 20.17
CA ALA A 144 -6.03 -9.06 20.54
C ALA A 144 -5.15 -10.14 19.88
N LEU A 145 -5.66 -11.36 19.71
CA LEU A 145 -4.96 -12.44 19.01
C LEU A 145 -4.82 -12.14 17.51
N ILE A 146 -5.89 -11.69 16.86
CA ILE A 146 -5.88 -11.27 15.46
C ILE A 146 -4.90 -10.09 15.28
N LYS A 147 -4.92 -9.11 16.19
CA LYS A 147 -3.98 -7.96 16.20
C LYS A 147 -2.53 -8.33 16.52
N LYS A 148 -2.26 -9.43 17.23
CA LYS A 148 -0.86 -9.88 17.43
C LYS A 148 -0.19 -10.31 16.12
N GLY A 149 -0.98 -10.59 15.08
CA GLY A 149 -0.51 -10.75 13.70
C GLY A 149 -0.42 -9.44 12.90
N GLU A 150 -0.82 -8.29 13.47
CA GLU A 150 -0.61 -6.98 12.85
C GLU A 150 0.85 -6.55 13.01
N ILE A 151 1.42 -6.00 11.94
CA ILE A 151 2.65 -5.22 12.06
C ILE A 151 2.28 -3.92 12.78
N ASN A 152 2.71 -3.78 14.03
CA ASN A 152 2.56 -2.55 14.81
C ASN A 152 3.34 -1.42 14.12
N PHE A 153 2.63 -0.55 13.39
CA PHE A 153 3.17 0.72 12.97
C PHE A 153 2.47 1.85 13.72
N ALA A 154 3.17 2.42 14.70
CA ALA A 154 2.92 3.79 15.14
C ALA A 154 3.45 4.72 14.04
N PHE A 155 2.58 5.33 13.24
CA PHE A 155 3.00 6.35 12.29
C PHE A 155 2.93 7.74 12.90
N TRP A 156 4.08 8.43 12.79
CA TRP A 156 4.34 9.85 12.96
C TRP A 156 4.00 10.62 11.67
#